data_AF-A0A2T2VXF5-F1
#
_entry.id   AF-A0A2T2VXF5-F1
#
_cell.length_a   1.000
_cell.length_b   1.000
_cell.length_c   1.000
_cell.angle_alpha   90.00
_cell.angle_beta   90.00
_cell.angle_gamma   90.00
#
_symmetry.space_group_name_H-M   'P 1'
#
loop_
_entity.id
_entity.type
_entity.pdbx_description
1 polymer ?
#
loop_
_entity_poly.entity_id
_entity_poly.type
_entity_poly.pdbx_seq_one_letter_code
_entity_poly.pdbx_strand_id
1 'polypeptide(L)'
;MLRISIICIAVFWSWSGIGQEKTPFATYDFSSDKAYLEKRSALEKESNTTPQYNALIRLATEYKDFETAIRYYAKSIEIEPDNVELHYRLAGVNGIRIDEISKFKALPYVYAMKTNFLKAHQLDPTHTPTLTALVRIYAKLPDFLGGSLDKANNFAKLLFDLSPIEGLLAQGFILESEDKPIQAEAQYKSVFDLLPFLDDGCENSSVNSYFENRSQNLSYEIASIGLAYNLSSLASICALQYYVAQFDVYDNLPKEWAYYKLALLYEKINEKDQAIQYHSLALEINPTFNPE
;
A
#
# COMPACT_ATOMS: atom_id res chain seq x y z
N MET A 1 -13.65 -6.56 -10.50
CA MET A 1 -13.28 -6.79 -9.08
C MET A 1 -12.65 -5.50 -8.56
N LEU A 2 -13.00 -5.03 -7.36
CA LEU A 2 -12.37 -3.84 -6.79
C LEU A 2 -10.89 -4.12 -6.49
N ARG A 3 -9.98 -3.27 -6.97
CA ARG A 3 -8.54 -3.36 -6.71
C ARG A 3 -8.15 -2.46 -5.53
N ILE A 4 -8.71 -2.66 -4.33
CA ILE A 4 -8.22 -1.92 -3.15
C ILE A 4 -6.86 -2.51 -2.79
N SER A 5 -5.80 -1.74 -3.02
CA SER A 5 -4.44 -2.07 -2.63
C SER A 5 -4.16 -1.44 -1.26
N ILE A 6 -3.88 -2.27 -0.25
CA ILE A 6 -3.69 -1.79 1.12
C ILE A 6 -2.25 -2.07 1.55
N ILE A 7 -1.45 -1.02 1.72
CA ILE A 7 -0.19 -1.12 2.46
C ILE A 7 -0.55 -1.15 3.95
N CYS A 8 0.07 -2.05 4.71
CA CYS A 8 -0.06 -2.10 6.16
C CYS A 8 1.22 -1.63 6.85
N ILE A 9 1.02 -0.71 7.79
CA ILE A 9 1.84 -0.30 8.94
C ILE A 9 2.87 0.82 8.75
N ALA A 10 2.54 1.99 9.34
CA ALA A 10 3.48 2.92 9.95
C ALA A 10 3.31 2.94 11.50
N VAL A 11 3.81 1.92 12.21
CA VAL A 11 3.89 1.99 13.68
C VAL A 11 5.09 2.86 14.07
N PHE A 12 4.82 4.07 14.53
CA PHE A 12 5.79 5.04 15.05
C PHE A 12 6.62 4.52 16.23
N TRP A 13 7.77 3.93 15.93
CA TRP A 13 9.01 4.07 16.69
C TRP A 13 10.05 4.56 15.67
N SER A 14 10.93 5.47 16.06
CA SER A 14 11.76 6.33 15.20
C SER A 14 12.67 5.58 14.22
N TRP A 15 12.09 5.05 13.15
CA TRP A 15 12.80 4.25 12.20
C TRP A 15 12.29 4.57 10.80
N SER A 16 13.06 5.42 10.11
CA SER A 16 12.86 5.81 8.72
C SER A 16 13.86 5.04 7.87
N GLY A 17 13.46 3.85 7.39
CA GLY A 17 14.18 3.19 6.31
C GLY A 17 14.27 4.13 5.11
N ILE A 18 15.42 4.19 4.46
CA ILE A 18 15.72 5.17 3.40
C ILE A 18 14.72 5.05 2.24
N GLY A 19 14.36 3.82 1.86
CA GLY A 19 13.35 3.53 0.83
C GLY A 19 11.90 3.57 1.31
N GLN A 20 11.68 3.71 2.63
CA GLN A 20 10.36 3.71 3.27
C GLN A 20 9.96 5.12 3.72
N GLU A 21 10.30 6.12 2.93
CA GLU A 21 9.84 7.50 3.12
C GLU A 21 8.34 7.51 3.46
N LYS A 22 7.96 8.27 4.49
CA LYS A 22 6.60 8.24 5.03
C LYS A 22 5.63 8.93 4.10
N THR A 23 5.06 8.18 3.16
CA THR A 23 3.86 8.62 2.44
C THR A 23 2.65 8.42 3.37
N PRO A 24 1.95 9.49 3.79
CA PRO A 24 0.73 9.37 4.57
C PRO A 24 -0.36 8.72 3.71
N PHE A 25 -1.30 8.02 4.37
CA PHE A 25 -2.50 7.58 3.68
C PHE A 25 -3.38 8.77 3.28
N ALA A 26 -4.11 8.62 2.17
CA ALA A 26 -5.10 9.58 1.74
C ALA A 26 -6.22 9.69 2.79
N THR A 27 -6.49 10.92 3.23
CA THR A 27 -7.54 11.24 4.20
C THR A 27 -8.65 12.04 3.56
N TYR A 28 -9.86 11.91 4.08
CA TYR A 28 -11.02 12.69 3.63
C TYR A 28 -11.90 13.04 4.84
N ASP A 29 -12.35 14.30 4.96
CA ASP A 29 -13.26 14.71 6.04
C ASP A 29 -14.72 14.34 5.69
N PHE A 30 -15.02 13.04 5.73
CA PHE A 30 -16.38 12.54 5.49
C PHE A 30 -17.38 12.96 6.58
N SER A 31 -16.91 13.47 7.72
CA SER A 31 -17.77 13.87 8.82
C SER A 31 -18.60 15.12 8.49
N SER A 32 -18.09 15.97 7.58
CA SER A 32 -18.75 17.19 7.11
C SER A 32 -19.46 17.01 5.76
N ASP A 33 -19.23 15.90 5.04
CA ASP A 33 -19.91 15.60 3.78
C ASP A 33 -21.33 15.04 4.01
N LYS A 34 -22.33 15.91 3.86
CA LYS A 34 -23.75 15.54 3.98
C LYS A 34 -24.19 14.52 2.93
N ALA A 35 -23.71 14.62 1.70
CA ALA A 35 -24.14 13.73 0.62
C ALA A 35 -23.65 12.30 0.88
N TYR A 36 -22.41 12.15 1.36
CA TYR A 36 -21.89 10.88 1.85
C TYR A 36 -22.73 10.30 2.98
N LEU A 37 -23.00 11.10 4.02
CA LEU A 37 -23.73 10.65 5.21
C LEU A 37 -25.17 10.22 4.88
N GLU A 38 -25.86 10.96 4.02
CA GLU A 38 -27.20 10.63 3.54
C GLU A 38 -27.20 9.32 2.73
N LYS A 39 -26.26 9.19 1.79
CA LYS A 39 -26.11 7.98 0.95
C LYS A 39 -25.78 6.75 1.79
N ARG A 40 -24.86 6.87 2.75
CA ARG A 40 -24.54 5.79 3.70
C ARG A 40 -25.78 5.41 4.51
N SER A 41 -26.47 6.37 5.11
CA SER A 41 -27.67 6.12 5.92
C SER A 41 -28.81 5.45 5.14
N ALA A 42 -29.00 5.83 3.87
CA ALA A 42 -29.98 5.18 2.99
C ALA A 42 -29.61 3.70 2.77
N LEU A 43 -28.36 3.43 2.41
CA LEU A 43 -27.85 2.09 2.22
C LEU A 43 -27.97 1.23 3.50
N GLU A 44 -27.76 1.79 4.69
CA GLU A 44 -27.89 1.04 5.96
C GLU A 44 -29.33 0.58 6.26
N LYS A 45 -30.34 1.19 5.62
CA LYS A 45 -31.77 0.87 5.84
C LYS A 45 -32.34 -0.17 4.88
N GLU A 46 -31.68 -0.43 3.75
CA GLU A 46 -32.25 -1.23 2.66
C GLU A 46 -32.38 -2.73 3.01
N SER A 47 -31.28 -3.38 3.40
CA SER A 47 -31.28 -4.80 3.79
C SER A 47 -29.94 -5.23 4.41
N ASN A 48 -29.94 -6.32 5.17
CA ASN A 48 -28.71 -6.96 5.66
C ASN A 48 -28.28 -8.09 4.70
N THR A 49 -27.83 -7.72 3.50
CA THR A 49 -27.43 -8.69 2.45
C THR A 49 -25.98 -8.46 1.99
N THR A 50 -25.33 -9.49 1.46
CA THR A 50 -23.95 -9.39 0.93
C THR A 50 -23.78 -8.27 -0.10
N PRO A 51 -24.66 -8.10 -1.12
CA PRO A 51 -24.55 -6.98 -2.05
C PRO A 51 -24.61 -5.61 -1.34
N GLN A 52 -25.42 -5.50 -0.29
CA GLN A 52 -25.55 -4.28 0.47
C GLN A 52 -24.29 -3.95 1.28
N TYR A 53 -23.71 -4.95 1.94
CA TYR A 53 -22.44 -4.78 2.65
C TYR A 53 -21.32 -4.40 1.68
N ASN A 54 -21.28 -5.00 0.49
CA ASN A 54 -20.33 -4.62 -0.55
C ASN A 54 -20.52 -3.16 -1.01
N ALA A 55 -21.76 -2.69 -1.18
CA ALA A 55 -22.03 -1.30 -1.53
C ALA A 55 -21.56 -0.32 -0.43
N LEU A 56 -21.81 -0.66 0.84
CA LEU A 56 -21.38 0.13 2.00
C LEU A 56 -19.86 0.15 2.14
N ILE A 57 -19.19 -1.00 1.98
CA ILE A 57 -17.72 -1.11 1.98
C ILE A 57 -17.12 -0.21 0.90
N ARG A 58 -17.65 -0.29 -0.33
CA ARG A 58 -17.17 0.52 -1.46
C ARG A 58 -17.31 2.01 -1.17
N LEU A 59 -18.50 2.43 -0.77
CA LEU A 59 -18.78 3.82 -0.45
C LEU A 59 -17.89 4.32 0.70
N ALA A 60 -17.74 3.52 1.76
CA ALA A 60 -16.90 3.88 2.89
C ALA A 60 -15.41 3.99 2.51
N THR A 61 -14.90 3.09 1.67
CA THR A 61 -13.51 3.12 1.21
C THR A 61 -13.22 4.31 0.29
N GLU A 62 -14.15 4.67 -0.59
CA GLU A 62 -14.05 5.85 -1.46
C GLU A 62 -13.89 7.14 -0.63
N TYR A 63 -14.65 7.25 0.45
CA TYR A 63 -14.66 8.41 1.34
C TYR A 63 -13.72 8.29 2.55
N LYS A 64 -12.86 7.26 2.58
CA LYS A 64 -11.89 7.00 3.67
C LYS A 64 -12.54 6.84 5.07
N ASP A 65 -13.82 6.44 5.13
CA ASP A 65 -14.48 6.02 6.39
C ASP A 65 -14.14 4.56 6.70
N PHE A 66 -12.92 4.35 7.18
CA PHE A 66 -12.43 3.00 7.44
C PHE A 66 -13.14 2.31 8.61
N GLU A 67 -13.75 3.03 9.55
CA GLU A 67 -14.56 2.43 10.62
C GLU A 67 -15.84 1.80 10.07
N THR A 68 -16.52 2.48 9.15
CA THR A 68 -17.65 1.90 8.44
C THR A 68 -17.20 0.72 7.58
N ALA A 69 -16.09 0.84 6.86
CA ALA A 69 -15.56 -0.28 6.06
C ALA A 69 -15.24 -1.51 6.93
N ILE A 70 -14.54 -1.34 8.05
CA ILE A 70 -14.22 -2.40 9.02
C ILE A 70 -15.49 -3.12 9.49
N ARG A 71 -16.52 -2.36 9.87
CA ARG A 71 -17.80 -2.91 10.34
C ARG A 71 -18.46 -3.81 9.30
N TYR A 72 -18.53 -3.36 8.05
CA TYR A 72 -19.23 -4.11 7.01
C TYR A 72 -18.38 -5.26 6.45
N TYR A 73 -17.04 -5.14 6.44
CA TYR A 73 -16.18 -6.31 6.19
C TYR A 73 -16.38 -7.40 7.24
N ALA A 74 -16.44 -7.04 8.53
CA ALA A 74 -16.69 -8.01 9.60
C ALA A 74 -18.02 -8.75 9.40
N LYS A 75 -19.10 -8.03 9.04
CA LYS A 75 -20.39 -8.64 8.71
C LYS A 75 -20.34 -9.53 7.45
N SER A 76 -19.57 -9.16 6.43
CA SER A 76 -19.40 -10.01 5.25
C SER A 76 -18.66 -11.31 5.59
N ILE A 77 -17.68 -11.28 6.51
CA ILE A 77 -16.97 -12.47 6.99
C ILE A 77 -17.88 -13.40 7.80
N GLU A 78 -18.88 -12.87 8.52
CA GLU A 78 -19.88 -13.73 9.19
C GLU A 78 -20.68 -14.58 8.20
N ILE A 79 -20.84 -14.11 6.95
CA ILE A 79 -21.53 -14.83 5.86
C ILE A 79 -20.56 -15.75 5.11
N GLU A 80 -19.35 -15.26 4.82
CA GLU A 80 -18.32 -15.96 4.04
C GLU A 80 -17.02 -16.11 4.86
N PRO A 81 -16.99 -16.97 5.90
CA PRO A 81 -15.89 -17.04 6.88
C PRO A 81 -14.58 -17.60 6.34
N ASP A 82 -14.60 -18.21 5.15
CA ASP A 82 -13.43 -18.79 4.50
C ASP A 82 -13.04 -18.02 3.22
N ASN A 83 -13.52 -16.79 3.07
CA ASN A 83 -13.13 -15.92 1.95
C ASN A 83 -11.81 -15.19 2.25
N VAL A 84 -10.74 -15.62 1.56
CA VAL A 84 -9.37 -15.07 1.67
C VAL A 84 -9.37 -13.55 1.53
N GLU A 85 -10.09 -13.04 0.53
CA GLU A 85 -10.05 -11.62 0.15
C GLU A 85 -10.74 -10.75 1.19
N LEU A 86 -11.83 -11.21 1.80
CA LEU A 86 -12.48 -10.48 2.89
C LEU A 86 -11.56 -10.36 4.11
N HIS A 87 -10.86 -11.43 4.49
CA HIS A 87 -9.89 -11.38 5.57
C HIS A 87 -8.70 -10.47 5.23
N TYR A 88 -8.13 -10.59 4.03
CA TYR A 88 -7.04 -9.71 3.57
C TYR A 88 -7.45 -8.23 3.61
N ARG A 89 -8.62 -7.89 3.05
CA ARG A 89 -9.11 -6.50 3.02
C ARG A 89 -9.46 -5.96 4.40
N LEU A 90 -10.13 -6.75 5.25
CA LEU A 90 -10.41 -6.35 6.63
C LEU A 90 -9.10 -6.07 7.38
N ALA A 91 -8.10 -6.92 7.21
CA ALA A 91 -6.79 -6.71 7.82
C ALA A 91 -6.16 -5.40 7.33
N GLY A 92 -6.20 -5.17 6.02
CA GLY A 92 -5.72 -3.95 5.41
C GLY A 92 -6.37 -2.68 5.99
N VAL A 93 -7.70 -2.61 6.05
CA VAL A 93 -8.38 -1.40 6.55
C VAL A 93 -8.13 -1.17 8.05
N ASN A 94 -7.91 -2.23 8.83
CA ASN A 94 -7.42 -2.09 10.20
C ASN A 94 -6.00 -1.50 10.22
N GLY A 95 -5.14 -1.89 9.28
CA GLY A 95 -3.81 -1.33 9.04
C GLY A 95 -3.82 0.18 8.82
N ILE A 96 -4.67 0.65 7.91
CA ILE A 96 -4.82 2.09 7.64
C ILE A 96 -5.32 2.81 8.89
N ARG A 97 -6.30 2.22 9.58
CA ARG A 97 -6.89 2.82 10.79
C ARG A 97 -5.89 3.02 11.93
N ILE A 98 -4.89 2.15 12.06
CA ILE A 98 -3.81 2.26 13.06
C ILE A 98 -3.04 3.57 12.91
N ASP A 99 -2.82 4.02 11.67
CA ASP A 99 -2.02 5.22 11.37
C ASP A 99 -2.81 6.52 11.60
N GLU A 100 -4.14 6.46 11.68
CA GLU A 100 -5.02 7.62 11.93
C GLU A 100 -5.25 7.92 13.42
N ILE A 101 -4.92 6.99 14.32
CA ILE A 101 -5.28 7.08 15.74
C ILE A 101 -4.07 6.99 16.66
N SER A 102 -4.26 7.40 17.92
CA SER A 102 -3.19 7.32 18.90
C SER A 102 -2.81 5.87 19.22
N LYS A 103 -1.53 5.64 19.52
CA LYS A 103 -0.92 4.33 19.74
C LYS A 103 -1.74 3.39 20.64
N PHE A 104 -2.25 3.90 21.77
CA PHE A 104 -3.04 3.08 22.70
C PHE A 104 -4.39 2.67 22.14
N LYS A 105 -5.04 3.56 21.36
CA LYS A 105 -6.31 3.26 20.70
C LYS A 105 -6.13 2.29 19.53
N ALA A 106 -4.92 2.21 18.96
CA ALA A 106 -4.61 1.33 17.84
C ALA A 106 -4.50 -0.16 18.21
N LEU A 107 -4.29 -0.51 19.49
CA LEU A 107 -4.02 -1.90 19.89
C LEU A 107 -5.08 -2.93 19.45
N PRO A 108 -6.40 -2.68 19.57
CA PRO A 108 -7.41 -3.61 19.05
C PRO A 108 -7.30 -3.82 17.54
N TYR A 109 -7.03 -2.76 16.77
CA TYR A 109 -6.88 -2.81 15.33
C TYR A 109 -5.60 -3.56 14.93
N VAL A 110 -4.50 -3.39 15.67
CA VAL A 110 -3.26 -4.19 15.46
C VAL A 110 -3.56 -5.68 15.62
N TYR A 111 -4.29 -6.07 16.66
CA TYR A 111 -4.66 -7.46 16.90
C TYR A 111 -5.59 -8.00 15.79
N ALA A 112 -6.63 -7.24 15.44
CA ALA A 112 -7.58 -7.61 14.39
C ALA A 112 -6.91 -7.76 13.02
N MET A 113 -6.03 -6.82 12.66
CA MET A 113 -5.23 -6.86 11.43
C MET A 113 -4.40 -8.14 11.35
N LYS A 114 -3.59 -8.44 12.38
CA LYS A 114 -2.75 -9.65 12.40
C LYS A 114 -3.58 -10.92 12.28
N THR A 115 -4.67 -11.01 13.05
CA THR A 115 -5.54 -12.17 13.08
C THR A 115 -6.12 -12.45 11.69
N ASN A 116 -6.58 -11.39 11.02
CA ASN A 116 -7.17 -11.51 9.68
C ASN A 116 -6.12 -11.82 8.60
N PHE A 117 -4.92 -11.23 8.62
CA PHE A 117 -3.86 -11.64 7.68
C PHE A 117 -3.43 -13.10 7.88
N LEU A 118 -3.32 -13.55 9.13
CA LEU A 118 -2.99 -14.95 9.41
C LEU A 118 -4.09 -15.90 8.94
N LYS A 119 -5.36 -15.54 9.12
CA LYS A 119 -6.50 -16.32 8.59
C LYS A 119 -6.51 -16.32 7.06
N ALA A 120 -6.24 -15.18 6.40
CA ALA A 120 -6.10 -15.13 4.94
C ALA A 120 -4.98 -16.05 4.45
N HIS A 121 -3.81 -16.04 5.10
CA HIS A 121 -2.70 -16.93 4.78
C HIS A 121 -3.02 -18.41 5.04
N GLN A 122 -3.76 -18.71 6.13
CA GLN A 122 -4.20 -20.07 6.41
C GLN A 122 -5.13 -20.60 5.31
N LEU A 123 -6.02 -19.75 4.80
CA LEU A 123 -6.96 -20.08 3.74
C LEU A 123 -6.28 -20.22 2.37
N ASP A 124 -5.32 -19.33 2.06
CA ASP A 124 -4.50 -19.38 0.87
C ASP A 124 -3.04 -19.02 1.20
N PRO A 125 -2.17 -20.03 1.34
CA PRO A 125 -0.75 -19.81 1.61
C PRO A 125 0.02 -19.13 0.47
N THR A 126 -0.56 -19.09 -0.73
CA THR A 126 0.06 -18.53 -1.94
C THR A 126 -0.40 -17.11 -2.25
N HIS A 127 -1.30 -16.54 -1.44
CA HIS A 127 -1.81 -15.18 -1.62
C HIS A 127 -0.69 -14.15 -1.39
N THR A 128 -0.01 -13.74 -2.47
CA THR A 128 1.17 -12.87 -2.40
C THR A 128 0.91 -11.53 -1.69
N PRO A 129 -0.25 -10.85 -1.84
CA PRO A 129 -0.51 -9.63 -1.07
C PRO A 129 -0.54 -9.86 0.44
N THR A 130 -1.07 -11.01 0.90
CA THR A 130 -1.06 -11.37 2.32
C THR A 130 0.35 -11.65 2.81
N LEU A 131 1.17 -12.36 2.02
CA LEU A 131 2.57 -12.62 2.38
C LEU A 131 3.37 -11.32 2.51
N THR A 132 3.22 -10.40 1.56
CA THR A 132 3.85 -9.06 1.62
C THR A 132 3.43 -8.31 2.88
N ALA A 133 2.14 -8.32 3.23
CA ALA A 133 1.66 -7.69 4.46
C ALA A 133 2.25 -8.38 5.71
N LEU A 134 2.26 -9.71 5.77
CA LEU A 134 2.83 -10.45 6.91
C LEU A 134 4.32 -10.16 7.10
N VAL A 135 5.11 -10.08 6.03
CA VAL A 135 6.52 -9.65 6.11
C VAL A 135 6.62 -8.30 6.81
N ARG A 136 5.91 -7.29 6.29
CA ARG A 136 5.98 -5.91 6.80
C ARG A 136 5.57 -5.82 8.27
N ILE A 137 4.51 -6.53 8.63
CA ILE A 137 3.95 -6.52 9.99
C ILE A 137 4.91 -7.18 10.98
N TYR A 138 5.47 -8.34 10.63
CA TYR A 138 6.42 -9.03 11.50
C TYR A 138 7.74 -8.28 11.63
N ALA A 139 8.19 -7.59 10.60
CA ALA A 139 9.41 -6.78 10.64
C ALA A 139 9.23 -5.44 11.39
N LYS A 140 8.04 -4.81 11.35
CA LYS A 140 7.82 -3.49 11.98
C LYS A 140 7.24 -3.52 13.39
N LEU A 141 6.45 -4.53 13.75
CA LEU A 141 5.86 -4.55 15.09
C LEU A 141 6.93 -4.81 16.15
N PRO A 142 6.83 -4.19 17.33
CA PRO A 142 7.61 -4.62 18.48
C PRO A 142 7.34 -6.08 18.85
N ASP A 143 8.33 -6.77 19.41
CA ASP A 143 8.22 -8.17 19.84
C ASP A 143 7.04 -8.42 20.79
N PHE A 144 6.76 -7.50 21.71
CA PHE A 144 5.64 -7.63 22.65
C PHE A 144 4.26 -7.49 21.99
N LEU A 145 4.19 -6.88 20.79
CA LEU A 145 3.01 -6.87 19.92
C LEU A 145 3.07 -8.01 18.88
N GLY A 146 4.04 -8.91 19.02
CA GLY A 146 4.26 -10.10 18.22
C GLY A 146 4.98 -9.83 16.90
N GLY A 147 5.84 -8.81 16.82
CA GLY A 147 6.91 -8.75 15.82
C GLY A 147 7.84 -9.95 15.90
N SER A 148 8.51 -10.26 14.79
CA SER A 148 9.49 -11.36 14.70
C SER A 148 10.20 -11.31 13.34
N LEU A 149 11.47 -10.91 13.33
CA LEU A 149 12.30 -10.91 12.12
C LEU A 149 12.43 -12.32 11.51
N ASP A 150 12.49 -13.38 12.34
CA ASP A 150 12.51 -14.76 11.84
C ASP A 150 11.25 -15.10 11.04
N LYS A 151 10.07 -14.70 11.54
CA LYS A 151 8.82 -14.89 10.79
C LYS A 151 8.78 -14.04 9.54
N ALA A 152 9.23 -12.79 9.60
CA ALA A 152 9.32 -11.92 8.43
C ALA A 152 10.19 -12.57 7.34
N ASN A 153 11.37 -13.07 7.70
CA ASN A 153 12.27 -13.77 6.78
C ASN A 153 11.65 -15.05 6.18
N ASN A 154 10.94 -15.84 7.00
CA ASN A 154 10.23 -17.02 6.50
C ASN A 154 9.15 -16.66 5.47
N PHE A 155 8.33 -15.63 5.73
CA PHE A 155 7.34 -15.16 4.76
C PHE A 155 7.97 -14.53 3.52
N ALA A 156 9.08 -13.80 3.66
CA ALA A 156 9.80 -13.22 2.53
C ALA A 156 10.40 -14.29 1.62
N LYS A 157 10.87 -15.41 2.20
CA LYS A 157 11.32 -16.59 1.43
C LYS A 157 10.16 -17.23 0.65
N LEU A 158 9.02 -17.46 1.30
CA LEU A 158 7.82 -17.98 0.63
C LEU A 158 7.37 -17.04 -0.50
N LEU A 159 7.39 -15.73 -0.26
CA LEU A 159 7.05 -14.73 -1.26
C LEU A 159 8.04 -14.73 -2.42
N PHE A 160 9.34 -14.89 -2.16
CA PHE A 160 10.36 -14.98 -3.20
C PHE A 160 10.17 -16.20 -4.10
N ASP A 161 9.82 -17.35 -3.53
CA ASP A 161 9.55 -18.57 -4.30
C ASP A 161 8.33 -18.42 -5.25
N LEU A 162 7.37 -17.55 -4.90
CA LEU A 162 6.16 -17.28 -5.69
C LEU A 162 6.32 -16.09 -6.66
N SER A 163 6.99 -15.03 -6.21
CA SER A 163 7.19 -13.77 -6.90
C SER A 163 8.59 -13.23 -6.55
N PRO A 164 9.63 -13.57 -7.34
CA PRO A 164 11.01 -13.21 -7.01
C PRO A 164 11.22 -11.71 -6.76
N ILE A 165 10.58 -10.85 -7.56
CA ILE A 165 10.69 -9.40 -7.41
C ILE A 165 10.07 -8.92 -6.09
N GLU A 166 8.85 -9.34 -5.76
CA GLU A 166 8.19 -8.97 -4.50
C GLU A 166 8.93 -9.57 -3.29
N GLY A 167 9.51 -10.76 -3.44
CA GLY A 167 10.37 -11.37 -2.43
C GLY A 167 11.66 -10.59 -2.18
N LEU A 168 12.33 -10.10 -3.23
CA LEU A 168 13.52 -9.24 -3.10
C LEU A 168 13.16 -7.89 -2.46
N LEU A 169 12.03 -7.29 -2.84
CA LEU A 169 11.51 -6.08 -2.20
C LEU A 169 11.27 -6.31 -0.70
N ALA A 170 10.63 -7.45 -0.35
CA ALA A 170 10.38 -7.84 1.02
C ALA A 170 11.67 -8.10 1.82
N GLN A 171 12.69 -8.71 1.21
CA GLN A 171 14.00 -8.92 1.84
C GLN A 171 14.73 -7.59 2.06
N GLY A 172 14.72 -6.70 1.06
CA GLY A 172 15.25 -5.35 1.22
C GLY A 172 14.56 -4.59 2.35
N PHE A 173 13.23 -4.70 2.45
CA PHE A 173 12.45 -4.10 3.53
C PHE A 173 12.85 -4.62 4.93
N ILE A 174 13.06 -5.93 5.06
CA ILE A 174 13.54 -6.55 6.32
C ILE A 174 14.93 -6.04 6.66
N LEU A 175 15.84 -6.00 5.68
CA LEU A 175 17.22 -5.53 5.88
C LEU A 175 17.26 -4.06 6.29
N GLU A 176 16.39 -3.23 5.71
CA GLU A 176 16.20 -1.90 6.26
C GLU A 176 15.82 -2.01 7.73
N SER A 177 14.81 -2.81 8.11
CA SER A 177 14.33 -2.93 9.52
C SER A 177 15.36 -3.41 10.54
N GLU A 178 16.47 -3.93 10.05
CA GLU A 178 17.63 -4.31 10.83
C GLU A 178 18.76 -3.26 10.81
N ASP A 179 18.50 -2.05 10.31
CA ASP A 179 19.45 -0.97 10.08
C ASP A 179 20.61 -1.37 9.12
N LYS A 180 20.32 -2.16 8.07
CA LYS A 180 21.31 -2.63 7.08
C LYS A 180 21.06 -2.08 5.66
N PRO A 181 21.12 -0.75 5.45
CA PRO A 181 20.75 -0.13 4.18
C PRO A 181 21.64 -0.57 2.99
N ILE A 182 22.93 -0.85 3.21
CA ILE A 182 23.83 -1.33 2.13
C ILE A 182 23.38 -2.72 1.61
N GLN A 183 22.92 -3.58 2.51
CA GLN A 183 22.43 -4.91 2.12
C GLN A 183 21.05 -4.80 1.47
N ALA A 184 20.19 -3.90 1.97
CA ALA A 184 18.91 -3.60 1.36
C ALA A 184 19.07 -3.09 -0.07
N GLU A 185 19.99 -2.14 -0.30
CA GLU A 185 20.33 -1.62 -1.63
C GLU A 185 20.71 -2.74 -2.59
N ALA A 186 21.48 -3.74 -2.15
CA ALA A 186 21.84 -4.88 -3.00
C ALA A 186 20.62 -5.72 -3.43
N GLN A 187 19.65 -5.92 -2.52
CA GLN A 187 18.39 -6.61 -2.86
C GLN A 187 17.56 -5.77 -3.83
N TYR A 188 17.43 -4.47 -3.56
CA TYR A 188 16.69 -3.55 -4.42
C TYR A 188 17.33 -3.41 -5.79
N LYS A 189 18.66 -3.34 -5.89
CA LYS A 189 19.35 -3.35 -7.17
C LYS A 189 19.01 -4.61 -7.99
N SER A 190 18.95 -5.77 -7.34
CA SER A 190 18.55 -7.02 -7.99
C SER A 190 17.12 -6.96 -8.54
N VAL A 191 16.21 -6.20 -7.92
CA VAL A 191 14.87 -5.93 -8.47
C VAL A 191 14.96 -5.17 -9.79
N PHE A 192 15.74 -4.09 -9.85
CA PHE A 192 15.90 -3.31 -11.09
C PHE A 192 16.61 -4.09 -12.19
N ASP A 193 17.60 -4.92 -11.84
CA ASP A 193 18.27 -5.82 -12.79
C ASP A 193 17.29 -6.84 -13.42
N LEU A 194 16.18 -7.18 -12.73
CA LEU A 194 15.12 -8.06 -13.23
C LEU A 194 13.97 -7.33 -13.94
N LEU A 195 13.99 -6.00 -13.97
CA LEU A 195 12.95 -5.15 -14.56
C LEU A 195 13.47 -4.26 -15.72
N PRO A 196 14.33 -4.75 -16.64
CA PRO A 196 14.92 -3.90 -17.68
C PRO A 196 13.87 -3.29 -18.63
N PHE A 197 12.70 -3.94 -18.77
CA PHE A 197 11.61 -3.41 -19.61
C PHE A 197 11.04 -2.08 -19.09
N LEU A 198 11.28 -1.71 -17.83
CA LEU A 198 10.90 -0.41 -17.29
C LEU A 198 11.80 0.73 -17.81
N ASP A 199 13.01 0.41 -18.27
CA ASP A 199 13.95 1.38 -18.85
C ASP A 199 13.71 1.62 -20.35
N ASP A 200 13.02 0.70 -21.03
CA ASP A 200 12.75 0.73 -22.47
C ASP A 200 11.58 1.64 -22.88
N GLY A 201 11.08 2.46 -21.95
CA GLY A 201 10.00 3.43 -22.18
C GLY A 201 8.63 3.00 -21.62
N CYS A 202 7.89 3.99 -21.10
CA CYS A 202 6.71 3.77 -20.27
C CYS A 202 5.45 3.31 -21.00
N GLU A 203 5.43 3.38 -22.32
CA GLU A 203 4.29 3.01 -23.17
C GLU A 203 4.38 1.56 -23.69
N ASN A 204 5.22 0.73 -23.06
CA ASN A 204 5.39 -0.67 -23.47
C ASN A 204 4.30 -1.55 -22.86
N SER A 205 3.67 -2.39 -23.70
CA SER A 205 2.75 -3.48 -23.29
C SER A 205 3.27 -4.34 -22.13
N SER A 206 4.60 -4.45 -21.98
CA SER A 206 5.28 -5.17 -20.90
C SER A 206 5.02 -4.54 -19.53
N VAL A 207 4.97 -3.21 -19.44
CA VAL A 207 4.68 -2.47 -18.18
C VAL A 207 3.27 -2.81 -17.70
N ASN A 208 2.30 -2.69 -18.60
CA ASN A 208 0.90 -3.03 -18.30
C ASN A 208 0.76 -4.50 -17.90
N SER A 209 1.32 -5.42 -18.69
CA SER A 209 1.24 -6.86 -18.43
C SER A 209 1.87 -7.24 -17.08
N TYR A 210 2.94 -6.55 -16.68
CA TYR A 210 3.58 -6.79 -15.40
C TYR A 210 2.74 -6.29 -14.22
N PHE A 211 2.25 -5.06 -14.27
CA PHE A 211 1.58 -4.46 -13.11
C PHE A 211 0.08 -4.79 -13.01
N GLU A 212 -0.62 -5.08 -14.12
CA GLU A 212 -2.08 -5.17 -14.13
C GLU A 212 -2.66 -6.21 -13.17
N ASN A 213 -1.96 -7.33 -12.94
CA ASN A 213 -2.44 -8.42 -12.09
C ASN A 213 -1.78 -8.41 -10.70
N ARG A 214 -1.15 -7.29 -10.33
CA ARG A 214 -0.45 -7.12 -9.05
C ARG A 214 -1.11 -5.99 -8.25
N SER A 215 -0.68 -5.86 -6.99
CA SER A 215 -1.07 -4.71 -6.17
C SER A 215 -0.67 -3.42 -6.88
N GLN A 216 -1.60 -2.47 -6.98
CA GLN A 216 -1.35 -1.14 -7.54
C GLN A 216 -0.19 -0.43 -6.83
N ASN A 217 -0.08 -0.66 -5.51
CA ASN A 217 0.99 -0.09 -4.69
C ASN A 217 2.39 -0.62 -5.03
N LEU A 218 2.51 -1.72 -5.79
CA LEU A 218 3.81 -2.27 -6.17
C LEU A 218 4.59 -1.31 -7.07
N SER A 219 3.91 -0.67 -8.04
CA SER A 219 4.59 0.26 -8.94
C SER A 219 5.03 1.53 -8.20
N TYR A 220 4.22 1.99 -7.23
CA TYR A 220 4.60 3.07 -6.31
C TYR A 220 5.82 2.70 -5.44
N GLU A 221 5.84 1.49 -4.90
CA GLU A 221 6.93 0.97 -4.06
C GLU A 221 8.25 0.88 -4.84
N ILE A 222 8.23 0.29 -6.03
CA ILE A 222 9.41 0.20 -6.91
C ILE A 222 9.95 1.60 -7.21
N ALA A 223 9.08 2.54 -7.58
CA ALA A 223 9.50 3.92 -7.86
C ALA A 223 10.08 4.62 -6.63
N SER A 224 9.47 4.42 -5.45
CA SER A 224 9.93 5.03 -4.20
C SER A 224 11.31 4.51 -3.80
N ILE A 225 11.52 3.21 -3.94
CA ILE A 225 12.82 2.58 -3.68
C ILE A 225 13.88 3.07 -4.67
N GLY A 226 13.56 3.13 -5.97
CA GLY A 226 14.50 3.61 -6.97
C GLY A 226 14.86 5.09 -6.80
N LEU A 227 13.89 5.93 -6.42
CA LEU A 227 14.16 7.31 -6.04
C LEU A 227 15.12 7.39 -4.84
N ALA A 228 14.82 6.66 -3.77
CA ALA A 228 15.55 6.70 -2.49
C ALA A 228 16.98 6.15 -2.57
N TYR A 229 17.17 5.02 -3.25
CA TYR A 229 18.47 4.35 -3.41
C TYR A 229 19.19 4.77 -4.70
N ASN A 230 18.62 5.71 -5.46
CA ASN A 230 19.18 6.16 -6.74
C ASN A 230 19.37 5.01 -7.76
N LEU A 231 18.40 4.11 -7.82
CA LEU A 231 18.36 2.95 -8.71
C LEU A 231 17.43 3.24 -9.89
N SER A 232 17.99 3.26 -11.10
CA SER A 232 17.36 3.63 -12.37
C SER A 232 16.22 4.65 -12.26
N SER A 233 16.55 5.93 -12.47
CA SER A 233 15.54 7.00 -12.51
C SER A 233 14.50 6.77 -13.60
N LEU A 234 14.85 6.18 -14.74
CA LEU A 234 13.92 5.93 -15.84
C LEU A 234 12.89 4.86 -15.47
N ALA A 235 13.33 3.70 -14.98
CA ALA A 235 12.43 2.67 -14.47
C ALA A 235 11.52 3.19 -13.34
N SER A 236 12.06 4.02 -12.45
CA SER A 236 11.30 4.63 -11.36
C SER A 236 10.22 5.58 -11.88
N ILE A 237 10.54 6.43 -12.86
CA ILE A 237 9.56 7.29 -13.55
C ILE A 237 8.47 6.43 -14.20
N CYS A 238 8.86 5.36 -14.89
CA CYS A 238 7.92 4.46 -15.56
C CYS A 238 6.93 3.82 -14.59
N ALA A 239 7.41 3.23 -13.51
CA ALA A 239 6.57 2.58 -12.51
C ALA A 239 5.59 3.59 -11.85
N LEU A 240 6.05 4.82 -11.60
CA LEU A 240 5.21 5.85 -10.97
C LEU A 240 4.22 6.50 -11.95
N GLN A 241 4.57 6.63 -13.23
CA GLN A 241 3.62 7.02 -14.27
C GLN A 241 2.52 5.98 -14.44
N TYR A 242 2.85 4.69 -14.39
CA TYR A 242 1.85 3.63 -14.35
C TYR A 242 0.91 3.78 -13.15
N TYR A 243 1.47 4.07 -11.96
CA TYR A 243 0.67 4.30 -10.75
C TYR A 243 -0.35 5.43 -10.97
N VAL A 244 0.11 6.58 -11.46
CA VAL A 244 -0.71 7.76 -11.73
C VAL A 244 -1.78 7.50 -12.78
N ALA A 245 -1.44 6.74 -13.84
CA ALA A 245 -2.34 6.44 -14.95
C ALA A 245 -3.49 5.51 -14.55
N GLN A 246 -3.24 4.59 -13.62
CA GLN A 246 -4.25 3.65 -13.10
C GLN A 246 -4.91 4.14 -11.80
N PHE A 247 -4.53 5.32 -11.30
CA PHE A 247 -5.02 5.85 -10.02
C PHE A 247 -6.55 5.95 -9.99
N ASP A 248 -7.14 5.44 -8.91
CA ASP A 248 -8.58 5.54 -8.64
C ASP A 248 -8.90 6.07 -7.23
N VAL A 249 -10.18 6.31 -6.96
CA VAL A 249 -10.66 6.89 -5.70
C VAL A 249 -10.50 5.96 -4.48
N TYR A 250 -10.28 4.67 -4.71
CA TYR A 250 -10.07 3.67 -3.67
C TYR A 250 -8.59 3.55 -3.27
N ASP A 251 -7.66 4.11 -4.05
CA ASP A 251 -6.25 4.13 -3.71
C ASP A 251 -6.00 4.88 -2.39
N ASN A 252 -5.07 4.33 -1.61
CA ASN A 252 -4.77 4.82 -0.27
C ASN A 252 -3.48 5.65 -0.22
N LEU A 253 -2.64 5.62 -1.26
CA LEU A 253 -1.49 6.52 -1.36
C LEU A 253 -1.88 7.74 -2.20
N PRO A 254 -1.78 8.98 -1.69
CA PRO A 254 -2.31 10.14 -2.37
C PRO A 254 -1.60 10.43 -3.70
N LYS A 255 -2.37 10.91 -4.69
CA LYS A 255 -1.87 11.15 -6.05
C LYS A 255 -0.85 12.29 -6.09
N GLU A 256 -0.99 13.30 -5.24
CA GLU A 256 -0.05 14.41 -5.10
C GLU A 256 1.35 13.95 -4.66
N TRP A 257 1.45 12.90 -3.84
CA TRP A 257 2.74 12.31 -3.46
C TRP A 257 3.40 11.57 -4.63
N ALA A 258 2.61 10.91 -5.48
CA ALA A 258 3.13 10.31 -6.70
C ALA A 258 3.64 11.39 -7.67
N TYR A 259 2.91 12.50 -7.82
CA TYR A 259 3.38 13.63 -8.63
C TYR A 259 4.64 14.28 -8.06
N TYR A 260 4.72 14.48 -6.75
CA TYR A 260 5.92 15.00 -6.12
C TYR A 260 7.16 14.13 -6.37
N LYS A 261 7.04 12.81 -6.18
CA LYS A 261 8.14 11.88 -6.46
C LYS A 261 8.49 11.84 -7.95
N LEU A 262 7.52 11.97 -8.86
CA LEU A 262 7.80 12.16 -10.29
C LEU A 262 8.63 13.42 -10.53
N ALA A 263 8.28 14.55 -9.90
CA ALA A 263 9.04 15.79 -10.01
C ALA A 263 10.50 15.58 -9.59
N LEU A 264 10.74 14.97 -8.42
CA LEU A 264 12.10 14.66 -7.93
C LEU A 264 12.89 13.75 -8.90
N LEU A 265 12.24 12.74 -9.48
CA LEU A 265 12.87 11.86 -10.45
C LEU A 265 13.22 12.58 -11.76
N TYR A 266 12.35 13.47 -12.25
CA TYR A 266 12.62 14.28 -13.43
C TYR A 266 13.74 15.30 -13.21
N GLU A 267 13.85 15.88 -12.01
CA GLU A 267 15.00 16.70 -11.62
C GLU A 267 16.32 15.91 -11.70
N LYS A 268 16.33 14.67 -11.20
CA LYS A 268 17.51 13.79 -11.25
C LYS A 268 18.01 13.52 -12.68
N ILE A 269 17.12 13.48 -13.67
CA ILE A 269 17.48 13.29 -15.08
C ILE A 269 17.61 14.62 -15.86
N ASN A 270 17.58 15.76 -15.17
CA ASN A 270 17.68 17.11 -15.75
C ASN A 270 16.53 17.53 -16.69
N GLU A 271 15.37 16.88 -16.59
CA GLU A 271 14.16 17.21 -17.35
C GLU A 271 13.31 18.25 -16.62
N LYS A 272 13.81 19.49 -16.61
CA LYS A 272 13.26 20.58 -15.77
C LYS A 272 11.80 20.92 -16.05
N ASP A 273 11.38 20.88 -17.30
CA ASP A 273 10.00 21.23 -17.66
C ASP A 273 9.01 20.20 -17.10
N GLN A 274 9.37 18.91 -17.16
CA GLN A 274 8.58 17.83 -16.55
C GLN A 274 8.56 17.95 -15.03
N ALA A 275 9.70 18.24 -14.40
CA ALA A 275 9.77 18.45 -12.96
C ALA A 275 8.82 19.57 -12.48
N ILE A 276 8.85 20.73 -13.15
CA ILE A 276 7.97 21.87 -12.84
C ILE A 276 6.50 21.50 -13.05
N GLN A 277 6.18 20.77 -14.13
CA GLN A 277 4.83 20.31 -14.42
C GLN A 277 4.29 19.42 -13.30
N TYR A 278 5.03 18.39 -12.90
CA TYR A 278 4.58 17.46 -11.85
C TYR A 278 4.50 18.11 -10.47
N HIS A 279 5.42 19.03 -10.15
CA HIS A 279 5.31 19.82 -8.93
C HIS A 279 4.02 20.67 -8.91
N SER A 280 3.67 21.28 -10.04
CA SER A 280 2.42 22.04 -10.17
C SER A 280 1.18 21.16 -10.03
N LEU A 281 1.19 19.94 -10.60
CA LEU A 281 0.10 18.98 -10.46
C LEU A 281 -0.11 18.52 -9.01
N ALA A 282 0.97 18.35 -8.24
CA ALA A 282 0.86 18.04 -6.81
C ALA A 282 0.17 19.18 -6.03
N LEU A 283 0.56 20.43 -6.30
CA LEU A 283 -0.02 21.62 -5.67
C LEU A 283 -1.45 21.92 -6.12
N GLU A 284 -1.83 21.53 -7.35
CA GLU A 284 -3.22 21.66 -7.81
C GLU A 284 -4.17 20.78 -6.99
N ILE A 285 -3.73 19.57 -6.63
CA ILE A 285 -4.50 18.66 -5.78
C ILE A 285 -4.52 19.17 -4.33
N ASN A 286 -3.37 19.58 -3.81
CA ASN A 286 -3.24 20.08 -2.44
C ASN A 286 -2.41 21.36 -2.44
N PRO A 287 -3.04 22.55 -2.45
CA PRO A 287 -2.34 23.84 -2.48
C PRO A 287 -1.45 24.12 -1.25
N THR A 288 -1.64 23.36 -0.18
CA THR A 288 -0.85 23.42 1.06
C THR A 288 0.15 22.28 1.17
N PHE A 289 0.37 21.53 0.09
CA PHE A 289 1.26 20.38 0.06
C PHE A 289 2.70 20.80 0.37
N ASN A 290 3.26 20.20 1.42
CA ASN A 290 4.61 20.45 1.89
C ASN A 290 5.21 19.11 2.34
N PRO A 291 5.81 18.33 1.42
CA PRO A 291 6.51 17.10 1.78
C PRO A 291 7.78 17.47 2.56
N GLU A 292 7.96 16.85 3.73
CA GLU A 292 9.13 17.04 4.60
C GLU A 292 10.39 16.37 4.04
#